data_AF-A0A3B4BME9-F1
#
_entry.id   AF-A0A3B4BME9-F1
#
_cell.length_a   1.000
_cell.length_b   1.000
_cell.length_c   1.000
_cell.angle_alpha   90.00
_cell.angle_beta   90.00
_cell.angle_gamma   90.00
#
_symmetry.space_group_name_H-M   'P 1'
#
loop_
_entity.id
_entity.type
_entity.pdbx_description
1 polymer ?
#
loop_
_entity_poly.entity_id
_entity_poly.type
_entity_poly.pdbx_seq_one_letter_code
_entity_poly.pdbx_strand_id
1 'polypeptide(L)'
;MALAVTVPEELKPYYRAGEETAPYVSLAISKNHTQKSLGPMTKLAAMLHYEPTVQPEVFYNDNNHIFKIILPQDMGDITRTSKQTRHRTHMKIPDSEKYLNQVPNHIWMTHPNDAEQTKLVFRVELTTDRLINRPQYPLKLEQMAGIEEIIDGLLMAGVIHETHSEYNTPLFPMKKSDLVNWRMVQDFRPINEVTAGESHPVPDPYIALNNLLPQHQFYTVIDLANAFFTINIAPESQKCFAFTFNGKQYTYARMPQGWKHSPGYFNNFLTKDLTDLTLSSKCTLIQYVDDILIAGPTSQDVLQATVKLLTHLSTKGYEVNSLPG
;
A
#
# COMPACT_ATOMS: atom_id res chain seq x y z
N MET A 1 20.63 0.63 12.24
CA MET A 1 20.75 -0.55 13.14
C MET A 1 19.72 -0.38 14.24
N ALA A 2 19.07 -1.46 14.64
CA ALA A 2 18.08 -1.49 15.71
C ALA A 2 18.63 -2.30 16.87
N LEU A 3 18.42 -1.85 18.09
CA LEU A 3 18.71 -2.65 19.29
C LEU A 3 17.46 -2.67 20.16
N ALA A 4 17.18 -3.84 20.75
CA ALA A 4 16.31 -3.90 21.91
C ALA A 4 17.05 -3.22 23.07
N VAL A 5 16.41 -2.24 23.70
CA VAL A 5 17.02 -1.47 24.79
C VAL A 5 16.21 -1.69 26.06
N THR A 6 16.88 -1.99 27.17
CA THR A 6 16.26 -2.00 28.48
C THR A 6 15.97 -0.55 28.89
N VAL A 7 14.71 -0.23 29.17
CA VAL A 7 14.31 1.12 29.62
C VAL A 7 14.77 1.32 31.06
N PRO A 8 15.60 2.35 31.36
CA PRO A 8 15.90 2.75 32.73
C PRO A 8 14.61 3.05 33.51
N GLU A 9 14.58 2.77 34.82
CA GLU A 9 13.39 2.95 35.67
C GLU A 9 12.79 4.37 35.57
N GLU A 10 13.63 5.38 35.42
CA GLU A 10 13.28 6.80 35.28
C GLU A 10 12.45 7.10 34.02
N LEU A 11 12.61 6.30 32.97
CA LEU A 11 11.94 6.48 31.68
C LEU A 11 10.69 5.59 31.53
N LYS A 12 10.48 4.62 32.43
CA LYS A 12 9.30 3.74 32.41
C LYS A 12 7.95 4.48 32.48
N PRO A 13 7.77 5.58 33.24
CA PRO A 13 6.50 6.31 33.27
C PRO A 13 6.07 6.90 31.91
N TYR A 14 7.04 7.11 31.01
CA TYR A 14 6.81 7.63 29.66
C TYR A 14 6.50 6.53 28.65
N TYR A 15 6.76 5.27 28.98
CA TYR A 15 6.49 4.12 28.12
C TYR A 15 5.08 3.57 28.40
N ARG A 16 4.09 4.01 27.61
CA ARG A 16 2.66 3.65 27.78
C ARG A 16 2.22 2.49 26.88
N ALA A 17 3.10 1.52 26.62
CA ALA A 17 2.80 0.39 25.76
C ALA A 17 2.77 -0.92 26.59
N GLY A 18 1.97 -1.90 26.16
CA GLY A 18 1.68 -3.13 26.93
C GLY A 18 2.89 -4.06 27.08
N GLU A 19 2.78 -5.09 27.92
CA GLU A 19 3.90 -6.00 28.26
C GLU A 19 4.51 -6.74 27.05
N GLU A 20 3.79 -6.85 25.93
CA GLU A 20 4.28 -7.46 24.69
C GLU A 20 5.07 -6.50 23.79
N THR A 21 5.20 -5.23 24.18
CA THR A 21 5.88 -4.21 23.38
C THR A 21 7.28 -3.93 23.91
N ALA A 22 8.27 -3.99 23.03
CA ALA A 22 9.63 -3.60 23.32
C ALA A 22 9.92 -2.22 22.73
N PRO A 23 10.55 -1.30 23.48
CA PRO A 23 10.97 -0.02 22.93
C PRO A 23 12.03 -0.27 21.87
N TYR A 24 11.75 0.21 20.67
CA TYR A 24 12.69 0.20 19.56
C TYR A 24 13.38 1.57 19.50
N VAL A 25 14.71 1.58 19.62
CA VAL A 25 15.52 2.80 19.42
C VAL A 25 16.43 2.59 18.21
N SER A 26 16.36 3.51 17.25
CA SER A 26 17.34 3.56 16.16
C SER A 26 18.65 4.13 16.71
N LEU A 27 19.62 3.28 17.06
CA LEU A 27 20.78 3.68 17.85
C LEU A 27 21.85 4.50 17.12
N ALA A 28 21.91 4.47 15.79
CA ALA A 28 22.93 5.23 15.06
C ALA A 28 22.51 5.54 13.62
N ILE A 29 22.66 6.81 13.24
CA ILE A 29 22.70 7.28 11.85
C ILE A 29 24.16 7.66 11.59
N SER A 30 24.92 6.77 10.95
CA SER A 30 26.26 7.11 10.47
C SER A 30 26.16 8.18 9.38
N LYS A 31 27.03 9.20 9.41
CA LYS A 31 27.17 10.19 8.32
C LYS A 31 27.42 9.53 6.95
N ASN A 32 27.91 8.28 6.95
CA ASN A 32 28.30 7.53 5.76
C ASN A 32 27.26 6.47 5.35
N HIS A 33 26.12 6.34 6.03
CA HIS A 33 25.05 5.45 5.59
C HIS A 33 24.16 6.17 4.56
N THR A 34 23.99 5.54 3.40
CA THR A 34 23.11 6.04 2.35
C THR A 34 21.64 5.92 2.76
N GLN A 35 20.85 6.93 2.41
CA GLN A 35 19.40 7.02 2.60
C GLN A 35 18.63 5.71 2.33
N LYS A 36 19.13 4.85 1.44
CA LYS A 36 18.51 3.56 1.07
C LYS A 36 18.48 2.51 2.20
N SER A 37 19.26 2.69 3.27
CA SER A 37 19.39 1.72 4.38
C SER A 37 18.62 2.09 5.66
N LEU A 38 17.94 3.24 5.65
CA LEU A 38 17.15 3.74 6.77
C LEU A 38 15.65 3.53 6.50
N GLY A 39 14.91 3.05 7.51
CA GLY A 39 13.45 2.88 7.41
C GLY A 39 12.72 4.23 7.23
N PRO A 40 11.46 4.23 6.75
CA PRO A 40 10.69 5.45 6.47
C PRO A 40 10.62 6.40 7.67
N MET A 41 10.42 5.86 8.89
CA MET A 41 10.38 6.64 10.12
C MET A 41 11.71 7.34 10.43
N THR A 42 12.84 6.70 10.16
CA THR A 42 14.16 7.30 10.39
C THR A 42 14.47 8.40 9.38
N LYS A 43 14.00 8.24 8.13
CA LYS A 43 14.08 9.29 7.09
C LYS A 43 13.24 10.51 7.46
N LEU A 44 11.99 10.28 7.87
CA LEU A 44 11.11 11.32 8.38
C LEU A 44 11.77 12.07 9.52
N ALA A 45 12.20 11.35 10.57
CA ALA A 45 12.82 11.93 11.74
C ALA A 45 14.06 12.79 11.41
N ALA A 46 14.86 12.44 10.40
CA ALA A 46 16.04 13.21 10.01
C ALA A 46 15.72 14.57 9.36
N MET A 47 14.52 14.73 8.78
CA MET A 47 14.11 15.93 8.03
C MET A 47 13.25 16.89 8.86
N LEU A 48 12.87 16.50 10.07
CA LEU A 48 12.01 17.32 10.92
C LEU A 48 12.79 18.41 11.65
N HIS A 49 12.12 19.56 11.84
CA HIS A 49 12.52 20.56 12.83
C HIS A 49 12.16 20.05 14.23
N TYR A 50 13.06 20.18 15.21
CA TYR A 50 12.77 19.78 16.58
C TYR A 50 12.91 20.97 17.52
N GLU A 51 11.93 21.13 18.41
CA GLU A 51 11.97 22.12 19.48
C GLU A 51 12.70 21.52 20.70
N PRO A 52 13.53 22.31 21.39
CA PRO A 52 14.15 21.87 22.64
C PRO A 52 13.09 21.62 23.71
N THR A 53 13.28 20.58 24.51
CA THR A 53 12.44 20.32 25.69
C THR A 53 13.12 20.83 26.96
N VAL A 54 12.46 20.63 28.11
CA VAL A 54 13.03 20.94 29.44
C VAL A 54 14.30 20.12 29.71
N GLN A 55 14.47 18.96 29.08
CA GLN A 55 15.70 18.18 29.12
C GLN A 55 16.61 18.60 27.95
N PRO A 56 17.86 19.08 28.20
CA PRO A 56 18.75 19.62 27.16
C PRO A 56 19.10 18.63 26.04
N GLU A 57 19.08 17.34 26.34
CA GLU A 57 19.42 16.26 25.41
C GLU A 57 18.21 15.76 24.61
N VAL A 58 17.00 16.21 24.96
CA VAL A 58 15.75 15.75 24.37
C VAL A 58 15.09 16.89 23.62
N PHE A 59 14.78 16.62 22.36
CA PHE A 59 14.09 17.51 21.46
C PHE A 59 12.80 16.84 20.97
N TYR A 60 11.77 17.61 20.67
CA TYR A 60 10.46 17.10 20.31
C TYR A 60 9.90 17.80 19.07
N ASN A 61 9.31 17.01 18.17
CA ASN A 61 8.54 17.52 17.04
C ASN A 61 7.07 17.27 17.29
N ASP A 62 6.31 18.35 17.49
CA ASP A 62 4.88 18.25 17.84
C ASP A 62 4.01 17.74 16.69
N ASN A 63 4.35 18.11 15.45
CA ASN A 63 3.58 17.72 14.27
C ASN A 63 3.55 16.21 14.01
N ASN A 64 4.60 15.49 14.39
CA ASN A 64 4.75 14.05 14.14
C ASN A 64 4.85 13.23 15.43
N HIS A 65 4.79 13.88 16.60
CA HIS A 65 4.96 13.26 17.91
C HIS A 65 6.25 12.45 18.05
N ILE A 66 7.37 12.97 17.52
CA ILE A 66 8.68 12.29 17.52
C ILE A 66 9.62 12.97 18.52
N PHE A 67 10.28 12.15 19.35
CA PHE A 67 11.39 12.59 20.21
C PHE A 67 12.74 12.30 19.55
N LYS A 68 13.67 13.25 19.67
CA LYS A 68 15.08 13.12 19.30
C LYS A 68 15.93 13.27 20.56
N ILE A 69 16.74 12.26 20.86
CA ILE A 69 17.62 12.24 22.02
C ILE A 69 19.07 12.27 21.54
N ILE A 70 19.86 13.22 22.01
CA ILE A 70 21.30 13.32 21.72
C ILE A 70 22.05 12.79 22.94
N LEU A 71 22.68 11.61 22.81
CA LEU A 71 23.47 11.03 23.90
C LEU A 71 24.91 11.59 23.88
N PRO A 72 25.48 11.97 25.03
CA PRO A 72 26.79 12.61 25.12
C PRO A 72 28.01 11.66 25.07
N GLN A 73 27.84 10.33 25.02
CA GLN A 73 28.95 9.36 25.01
C GLN A 73 28.97 8.46 23.77
N ASP A 74 30.18 8.15 23.30
CA ASP A 74 30.46 7.14 22.28
C ASP A 74 30.19 5.75 22.90
N MET A 75 29.12 5.10 22.44
CA MET A 75 28.76 3.76 22.90
C MET A 75 29.74 2.78 22.28
N GLY A 76 30.64 2.22 23.09
CA GLY A 76 31.71 1.31 22.68
C GLY A 76 31.27 0.13 21.82
N ASP A 77 32.26 -0.47 21.14
CA ASP A 77 32.16 -1.49 20.08
C ASP A 77 30.90 -2.36 20.10
N ILE A 78 29.91 -1.94 19.30
CA ILE A 78 28.75 -2.77 18.99
C ILE A 78 29.23 -3.97 18.17
N THR A 79 29.19 -5.16 18.77
CA THR A 79 29.52 -6.41 18.06
C THR A 79 28.48 -6.63 16.96
N ARG A 80 28.88 -6.33 15.72
CA ARG A 80 28.02 -6.42 14.54
C ARG A 80 27.71 -7.87 14.23
N THR A 81 26.56 -8.35 14.69
CA THR A 81 26.02 -9.63 14.19
C THR A 81 25.32 -9.35 12.86
N SER A 82 26.07 -9.31 11.75
CA SER A 82 25.44 -9.21 10.43
C SER A 82 24.82 -10.56 10.08
N LYS A 83 23.52 -10.73 10.36
CA LYS A 83 22.73 -11.55 9.46
C LYS A 83 22.79 -10.87 8.10
N GLN A 84 23.37 -11.53 7.10
CA GLN A 84 23.22 -11.11 5.71
C GLN A 84 21.74 -11.23 5.37
N THR A 85 20.98 -10.17 5.60
CA THR A 85 19.73 -9.98 4.86
C THR A 85 20.18 -9.81 3.42
N ARG A 86 19.91 -10.79 2.57
CA ARG A 86 20.01 -10.58 1.12
C ARG A 86 19.15 -9.36 0.84
N HIS A 87 19.79 -8.24 0.55
CA HIS A 87 19.09 -7.03 0.18
C HIS A 87 18.14 -7.37 -0.96
N ARG A 88 16.98 -6.69 -1.04
CA ARG A 88 16.17 -6.59 -2.26
C ARG A 88 17.06 -5.93 -3.33
N THR A 89 18.00 -6.67 -3.89
CA THR A 89 18.54 -6.39 -5.19
C THR A 89 17.39 -6.67 -6.13
N HIS A 90 16.82 -5.62 -6.72
CA HIS A 90 16.22 -5.73 -8.05
C HIS A 90 17.33 -6.32 -8.93
N MET A 91 17.45 -7.65 -8.97
CA MET A 91 18.35 -8.32 -9.87
C MET A 91 17.73 -8.07 -11.24
N LYS A 92 18.27 -7.07 -11.98
CA LYS A 92 18.03 -6.99 -13.41
C LYS A 92 18.58 -8.29 -13.99
N ILE A 93 17.67 -9.20 -14.30
CA ILE A 93 18.01 -10.44 -14.98
C ILE A 93 18.63 -10.01 -16.32
N PRO A 94 19.82 -10.52 -16.70
CA PRO A 94 20.39 -10.25 -18.02
C PRO A 94 19.37 -10.55 -19.12
N ASP A 95 19.34 -9.70 -20.15
CA ASP A 95 18.40 -9.79 -21.28
C ASP A 95 16.92 -9.52 -20.97
N SER A 96 16.55 -9.09 -19.76
CA SER A 96 15.14 -8.79 -19.42
C SER A 96 14.49 -7.78 -20.36
N GLU A 97 15.24 -6.80 -20.86
CA GLU A 97 14.77 -5.79 -21.82
C GLU A 97 14.24 -6.42 -23.12
N LYS A 98 14.89 -7.46 -23.63
CA LYS A 98 14.43 -8.20 -24.82
C LYS A 98 13.06 -8.84 -24.60
N TYR A 99 12.77 -9.27 -23.38
CA TYR A 99 11.47 -9.84 -23.01
C TYR A 99 10.43 -8.75 -22.78
N LEU A 100 10.78 -7.67 -22.08
CA LEU A 100 9.87 -6.55 -21.84
C LEU A 100 9.44 -5.86 -23.14
N ASN A 101 10.30 -5.80 -24.16
CA ASN A 101 9.94 -5.29 -25.49
C ASN A 101 8.86 -6.11 -26.22
N GLN A 102 8.56 -7.33 -25.75
CA GLN A 102 7.47 -8.17 -26.29
C GLN A 102 6.14 -7.89 -25.60
N VAL A 103 6.15 -7.19 -24.46
CA VAL A 103 4.96 -6.88 -23.69
C VAL A 103 4.24 -5.69 -24.33
N PRO A 104 2.90 -5.71 -24.45
CA PRO A 104 2.16 -4.57 -24.97
C PRO A 104 2.40 -3.30 -24.16
N ASN A 105 2.79 -2.21 -24.82
CA ASN A 105 3.17 -0.95 -24.15
C ASN A 105 2.05 -0.33 -23.30
N HIS A 106 0.78 -0.61 -23.61
CA HIS A 106 -0.38 -0.06 -22.90
C HIS A 106 -0.62 -0.73 -21.54
N ILE A 107 0.08 -1.81 -21.18
CA ILE A 107 -0.08 -2.42 -19.86
C ILE A 107 0.53 -1.58 -18.74
N TRP A 108 1.48 -0.71 -19.07
CA TRP A 108 2.18 0.07 -18.07
C TRP A 108 1.33 1.29 -17.72
N MET A 109 1.07 1.48 -16.43
CA MET A 109 0.33 2.65 -15.95
C MET A 109 1.06 3.93 -16.38
N THR A 110 0.39 4.77 -17.18
CA THR A 110 0.93 6.04 -17.68
C THR A 110 0.61 7.21 -16.75
N HIS A 111 -0.57 7.19 -16.13
CA HIS A 111 -0.98 8.22 -15.18
C HIS A 111 -1.41 7.60 -13.85
N PRO A 112 -1.11 8.21 -12.69
CA PRO A 112 -1.40 7.65 -11.36
C PRO A 112 -2.88 7.34 -11.08
N ASN A 113 -3.79 7.87 -11.89
CA ASN A 113 -5.24 7.70 -11.74
C ASN A 113 -5.87 6.94 -12.91
N ASP A 114 -5.06 6.49 -13.89
CA ASP A 114 -5.57 5.63 -14.97
C ASP A 114 -6.00 4.29 -14.37
N ALA A 115 -7.15 3.82 -14.84
CA ALA A 115 -7.64 2.48 -14.63
C ALA A 115 -8.65 2.20 -15.74
N GLU A 116 -8.37 1.24 -16.61
CA GLU A 116 -9.36 0.78 -17.57
C GLU A 116 -10.55 0.12 -16.85
N GLN A 117 -11.75 0.45 -17.31
CA GLN A 117 -12.99 -0.01 -16.70
C GLN A 117 -13.31 -1.43 -17.16
N THR A 118 -13.40 -2.39 -16.22
CA THR A 118 -13.91 -3.73 -16.52
C THR A 118 -15.44 -3.72 -16.61
N LYS A 119 -16.03 -4.79 -17.15
CA LYS A 119 -17.48 -5.00 -17.13
C LYS A 119 -17.99 -5.50 -15.77
N LEU A 120 -17.10 -5.71 -14.80
CA LEU A 120 -17.44 -6.25 -13.49
C LEU A 120 -18.15 -5.18 -12.66
N VAL A 121 -19.22 -5.60 -12.00
CA VAL A 121 -20.03 -4.75 -11.13
C VAL A 121 -20.30 -5.52 -9.84
N PHE A 122 -20.10 -4.88 -8.69
CA PHE A 122 -20.53 -5.43 -7.39
C PHE A 122 -21.63 -4.57 -6.76
N ARG A 123 -22.43 -5.21 -5.91
CA ARG A 123 -23.48 -4.58 -5.11
C ARG A 123 -23.08 -4.64 -3.64
N VAL A 124 -23.53 -3.64 -2.88
CA VAL A 124 -23.34 -3.58 -1.44
C VAL A 124 -24.70 -3.75 -0.78
N GLU A 125 -24.76 -4.70 0.14
CA GLU A 125 -25.89 -4.86 1.04
C GLU A 125 -25.48 -4.42 2.43
N LEU A 126 -26.31 -3.62 3.08
CA LEU A 126 -26.12 -3.21 4.47
C LEU A 126 -27.10 -3.97 5.35
N THR A 127 -26.65 -4.34 6.55
CA THR A 127 -27.43 -5.03 7.59
C THR A 127 -28.33 -4.09 8.39
N THR A 128 -28.34 -2.80 8.04
CA THR A 128 -29.09 -1.77 8.73
C THR A 128 -29.69 -0.77 7.75
N ASP A 129 -30.87 -0.27 8.08
CA ASP A 129 -31.50 0.86 7.41
C ASP A 129 -31.02 2.22 7.97
N ARG A 130 -30.21 2.20 9.03
CA ARG A 130 -29.69 3.43 9.63
C ARG A 130 -28.69 4.10 8.69
N LEU A 131 -28.97 5.36 8.36
CA LEU A 131 -28.07 6.20 7.60
C LEU A 131 -26.76 6.45 8.36
N ILE A 132 -25.65 6.21 7.67
CA ILE A 132 -24.30 6.52 8.14
C ILE A 132 -23.91 7.87 7.54
N ASN A 133 -24.06 8.91 8.35
CA ASN A 133 -23.66 10.27 7.98
C ASN A 133 -22.73 10.83 9.07
N ARG A 134 -21.43 10.80 8.77
CA ARG A 134 -20.36 11.30 9.62
C ARG A 134 -19.76 12.55 8.96
N PRO A 135 -19.66 13.69 9.67
CA PRO A 135 -19.12 14.91 9.09
C PRO A 135 -17.64 14.75 8.75
N GLN A 136 -17.19 15.50 7.75
CA GLN A 136 -15.78 15.58 7.38
C GLN A 136 -14.94 16.11 8.55
N TYR A 137 -13.81 15.45 8.84
CA TYR A 137 -12.85 15.96 9.82
C TYR A 137 -12.23 17.28 9.35
N PRO A 138 -11.89 18.20 10.28
CA PRO A 138 -11.14 19.40 9.92
C PRO A 138 -9.82 19.04 9.23
N LEU A 139 -9.57 19.64 8.06
CA LEU A 139 -8.35 19.44 7.28
C LEU A 139 -7.48 20.70 7.34
N LYS A 140 -6.16 20.53 7.44
CA LYS A 140 -5.19 21.63 7.31
C LYS A 140 -5.07 22.03 5.83
N LEU A 141 -4.68 23.27 5.56
CA LEU A 141 -4.50 23.78 4.19
C LEU A 141 -3.56 22.91 3.34
N GLU A 142 -2.45 22.45 3.90
CA GLU A 142 -1.50 21.55 3.22
C GLU A 142 -2.16 20.21 2.82
N GLN A 143 -3.00 19.67 3.70
CA GLN A 143 -3.73 18.44 3.45
C GLN A 143 -4.82 18.62 2.39
N MET A 144 -5.48 19.80 2.37
CA MET A 144 -6.46 20.13 1.34
C MET A 144 -5.79 20.21 -0.03
N ALA A 145 -4.72 21.01 -0.17
CA ALA A 145 -3.99 21.16 -1.42
C ALA A 145 -3.45 19.82 -1.93
N GLY A 146 -2.96 18.96 -1.04
CA GLY A 146 -2.44 17.64 -1.38
C GLY A 146 -3.49 16.64 -1.89
N ILE A 147 -4.74 16.77 -1.46
CA ILE A 147 -5.84 15.88 -1.90
C ILE A 147 -6.63 16.45 -3.08
N GLU A 148 -6.64 17.76 -3.26
CA GLU A 148 -7.34 18.42 -4.37
C GLU A 148 -6.90 17.86 -5.73
N GLU A 149 -5.59 17.76 -5.97
CA GLU A 149 -5.04 17.14 -7.19
C GLU A 149 -5.45 15.67 -7.36
N ILE A 150 -5.56 14.92 -6.25
CA ILE A 150 -5.99 13.52 -6.28
C ILE A 150 -7.48 13.44 -6.65
N ILE A 151 -8.33 14.28 -6.06
CA ILE A 151 -9.76 14.33 -6.36
C ILE A 151 -10.00 14.70 -7.83
N ASP A 152 -9.31 15.70 -8.35
CA ASP A 152 -9.41 16.11 -9.75
C ASP A 152 -9.01 14.96 -10.68
N GLY A 153 -7.93 14.26 -10.36
CA GLY A 153 -7.51 13.08 -11.10
C GLY A 153 -8.51 11.93 -11.06
N LEU A 154 -9.13 11.66 -9.90
CA LEU A 154 -10.17 10.64 -9.76
C LEU A 154 -11.47 11.02 -10.48
N LEU A 155 -11.82 12.31 -10.54
CA LEU A 155 -12.95 12.83 -11.31
C LEU A 155 -12.70 12.64 -12.82
N MET A 156 -11.52 13.03 -13.30
CA MET A 156 -11.13 12.85 -14.71
C MET A 156 -11.14 11.38 -15.12
N ALA A 157 -10.70 10.48 -14.24
CA ALA A 157 -10.71 9.04 -14.47
C ALA A 157 -12.11 8.40 -14.31
N GLY A 158 -13.13 9.14 -13.87
CA GLY A 158 -14.47 8.62 -13.60
C GLY A 158 -14.51 7.62 -12.42
N VAL A 159 -13.54 7.67 -11.51
CA VAL A 159 -13.50 6.88 -10.27
C VAL A 159 -14.46 7.42 -9.23
N ILE A 160 -14.59 8.74 -9.19
CA ILE A 160 -15.56 9.43 -8.37
C ILE A 160 -16.38 10.40 -9.22
N HIS A 161 -17.54 10.82 -8.71
CA HIS A 161 -18.31 11.92 -9.26
C HIS A 161 -19.01 12.70 -8.15
N GLU A 162 -19.40 13.95 -8.44
CA GLU A 162 -20.23 14.74 -7.53
C GLU A 162 -21.59 14.04 -7.29
N THR A 163 -22.11 14.13 -6.07
CA THR A 163 -23.34 13.46 -5.66
C THR A 163 -24.11 14.25 -4.60
N HIS A 164 -25.35 13.83 -4.34
CA HIS A 164 -26.15 14.22 -3.19
C HIS A 164 -26.66 12.96 -2.49
N SER A 165 -25.85 12.44 -1.57
CA SER A 165 -26.11 11.23 -0.80
C SER A 165 -26.49 11.56 0.64
N GLU A 166 -27.45 10.80 1.17
CA GLU A 166 -27.80 10.83 2.60
C GLU A 166 -26.70 10.22 3.48
N TYR A 167 -25.79 9.45 2.88
CA TYR A 167 -24.62 8.89 3.55
C TYR A 167 -23.43 9.85 3.44
N ASN A 168 -22.56 9.79 4.44
CA ASN A 168 -21.25 10.43 4.37
C ASN A 168 -20.29 9.74 5.33
N THR A 169 -19.06 9.52 4.90
CA THR A 169 -17.95 9.18 5.80
C THR A 169 -16.75 10.10 5.53
N PRO A 170 -16.01 10.51 6.56
CA PRO A 170 -14.92 11.45 6.40
C PRO A 170 -13.74 10.83 5.65
N LEU A 171 -13.01 11.67 4.94
CA LEU A 171 -11.67 11.37 4.44
C LEU A 171 -10.60 11.89 5.41
N PHE A 172 -9.44 11.24 5.43
CA PHE A 172 -8.26 11.72 6.12
C PHE A 172 -7.04 11.61 5.19
N PRO A 173 -6.38 12.75 4.90
CA PRO A 173 -5.20 12.79 4.05
C PRO A 173 -3.98 12.22 4.78
N MET A 174 -3.26 11.32 4.13
CA MET A 174 -2.00 10.75 4.64
C MET A 174 -0.86 10.98 3.66
N LYS A 175 0.33 11.28 4.17
CA LYS A 175 1.54 11.27 3.34
C LYS A 175 1.96 9.84 3.03
N LYS A 176 2.38 9.58 1.78
CA LYS A 176 3.03 8.33 1.39
C LYS A 176 4.40 8.23 2.09
N SER A 177 5.02 7.05 2.01
CA SER A 177 6.32 6.79 2.63
C SER A 177 7.47 7.67 2.13
N ASP A 178 7.28 8.33 0.99
CA ASP A 178 8.20 9.34 0.44
C ASP A 178 8.08 10.71 1.12
N LEU A 179 7.04 10.92 1.95
CA LEU A 179 6.75 12.15 2.70
C LEU A 179 6.45 13.38 1.83
N VAL A 180 6.34 13.18 0.52
CA VAL A 180 6.09 14.24 -0.46
C VAL A 180 4.69 14.06 -1.03
N ASN A 181 4.35 12.84 -1.45
CA ASN A 181 3.10 12.56 -2.12
C ASN A 181 1.99 12.27 -1.11
N TRP A 182 0.78 12.68 -1.44
CA TRP A 182 -0.40 12.44 -0.63
C TRP A 182 -1.13 11.16 -1.04
N ARG A 183 -1.94 10.65 -0.11
CA ARG A 183 -2.90 9.57 -0.29
C ARG A 183 -4.19 9.96 0.40
N MET A 184 -5.29 9.87 -0.35
CA MET A 184 -6.63 9.98 0.19
C MET A 184 -7.00 8.63 0.84
N VAL A 185 -7.44 8.65 2.10
CA VAL A 185 -8.04 7.48 2.75
C VAL A 185 -9.39 7.87 3.33
N GLN A 186 -10.44 7.15 2.94
CA GLN A 186 -11.78 7.34 3.50
C GLN A 186 -11.98 6.39 4.68
N ASP A 187 -12.60 6.90 5.74
CA ASP A 187 -12.90 6.11 6.92
C ASP A 187 -14.14 5.23 6.70
N PHE A 188 -13.91 4.05 6.12
CA PHE A 188 -14.96 3.07 5.90
C PHE A 188 -15.33 2.25 7.14
N ARG A 189 -14.75 2.49 8.33
CA ARG A 189 -15.08 1.68 9.53
C ARG A 189 -16.58 1.60 9.80
N PRO A 190 -17.35 2.71 9.80
CA PRO A 190 -18.79 2.64 10.04
C PRO A 190 -19.55 1.85 8.97
N ILE A 191 -19.14 1.97 7.70
CA ILE A 191 -19.74 1.22 6.58
C ILE A 191 -19.38 -0.26 6.68
N ASN A 192 -18.14 -0.58 7.02
CA ASN A 192 -17.64 -1.95 7.16
C ASN A 192 -18.36 -2.69 8.29
N GLU A 193 -18.65 -2.03 9.41
CA GLU A 193 -19.39 -2.61 10.53
C GLU A 193 -20.77 -3.12 10.12
N VAL A 194 -21.45 -2.39 9.23
CA VAL A 194 -22.83 -2.71 8.84
C VAL A 194 -22.94 -3.37 7.47
N THR A 195 -21.86 -3.48 6.70
CA THR A 195 -21.87 -4.19 5.42
C THR A 195 -22.18 -5.68 5.64
N ALA A 196 -23.17 -6.22 4.94
CA ALA A 196 -23.59 -7.61 5.03
C ALA A 196 -22.62 -8.57 4.33
N GLY A 197 -22.81 -9.86 4.58
CA GLY A 197 -22.05 -10.94 3.95
C GLY A 197 -20.65 -11.15 4.53
N GLU A 198 -20.13 -12.35 4.30
CA GLU A 198 -18.76 -12.72 4.63
C GLU A 198 -17.81 -12.27 3.52
N SER A 199 -16.60 -11.83 3.91
CA SER A 199 -15.58 -11.49 2.93
C SER A 199 -15.11 -12.77 2.24
N HIS A 200 -14.92 -12.70 0.92
CA HIS A 200 -14.32 -13.82 0.20
C HIS A 200 -12.90 -14.07 0.74
N PRO A 201 -12.53 -15.34 1.00
CA PRO A 201 -11.25 -15.67 1.59
C PRO A 201 -10.12 -15.28 0.63
N VAL A 202 -9.22 -14.43 1.11
CA VAL A 202 -7.92 -14.22 0.49
C VAL A 202 -6.96 -15.23 1.12
N PRO A 203 -6.20 -16.01 0.34
CA PRO A 203 -5.23 -16.95 0.89
C PRO A 203 -4.26 -16.25 1.85
N ASP A 204 -3.96 -16.87 2.99
CA ASP A 204 -2.91 -16.38 3.87
C ASP A 204 -1.58 -16.32 3.09
N PRO A 205 -0.83 -15.21 3.15
CA PRO A 205 0.38 -15.05 2.35
C PRO A 205 1.45 -16.10 2.65
N TYR A 206 1.55 -16.59 3.89
CA TYR A 206 2.47 -17.68 4.23
C TYR A 206 2.02 -19.00 3.62
N ILE A 207 0.71 -19.28 3.64
CA ILE A 207 0.15 -20.47 2.98
C ILE A 207 0.37 -20.39 1.47
N ALA A 208 0.16 -19.23 0.86
CA ALA A 208 0.36 -19.03 -0.58
C ALA A 208 1.82 -19.29 -0.98
N LEU A 209 2.78 -18.85 -0.15
CA LEU A 209 4.21 -19.06 -0.37
C LEU A 209 4.68 -20.50 -0.17
N ASN A 210 3.93 -21.35 0.54
CA ASN A 210 4.28 -22.78 0.68
C ASN A 210 4.23 -23.55 -0.65
N ASN A 211 3.59 -22.98 -1.68
CA ASN A 211 3.59 -23.54 -3.04
C ASN A 211 4.93 -23.34 -3.77
N LEU A 212 5.84 -22.56 -3.21
CA LEU A 212 7.19 -22.37 -3.76
C LEU A 212 8.05 -23.61 -3.50
N LEU A 213 8.69 -24.09 -4.55
CA LEU A 213 9.57 -25.25 -4.46
C LEU A 213 11.01 -24.80 -4.18
N PRO A 214 11.82 -25.59 -3.46
CA PRO A 214 13.22 -25.24 -3.17
C PRO A 214 14.07 -24.95 -4.41
N GLN A 215 13.73 -25.54 -5.56
CA GLN A 215 14.41 -25.28 -6.84
C GLN A 215 14.04 -23.94 -7.48
N HIS A 216 13.00 -23.24 -7.02
CA HIS A 216 12.66 -21.92 -7.54
C HIS A 216 13.68 -20.89 -7.03
N GLN A 217 14.60 -20.48 -7.90
CA GLN A 217 15.65 -19.53 -7.55
C GLN A 217 15.41 -18.14 -8.14
N PHE A 218 14.50 -18.02 -9.10
CA PHE A 218 14.19 -16.78 -9.81
C PHE A 218 12.73 -16.40 -9.60
N TYR A 219 12.48 -15.10 -9.50
CA TYR A 219 11.18 -14.55 -9.17
C TYR A 219 10.90 -13.28 -9.97
N THR A 220 9.64 -13.08 -10.35
CA THR A 220 9.10 -11.78 -10.76
C THR A 220 7.95 -11.44 -9.84
N VAL A 221 7.93 -10.21 -9.31
CA VAL A 221 6.80 -9.65 -8.58
C VAL A 221 6.17 -8.58 -9.47
N ILE A 222 4.86 -8.66 -9.64
CA ILE A 222 4.04 -7.74 -10.41
C ILE A 222 3.03 -7.15 -9.44
N ASP A 223 2.94 -5.82 -9.44
CA ASP A 223 2.01 -5.06 -8.62
C ASP A 223 1.02 -4.37 -9.57
N LEU A 224 -0.26 -4.77 -9.48
CA LEU A 224 -1.31 -4.22 -10.34
C LEU A 224 -1.63 -2.77 -9.95
N ALA A 225 -1.53 -1.87 -10.92
CA ALA A 225 -1.84 -0.47 -10.73
C ALA A 225 -3.35 -0.26 -10.56
N ASN A 226 -3.75 0.51 -9.55
CA ASN A 226 -5.14 0.94 -9.33
C ASN A 226 -6.18 -0.19 -9.43
N ALA A 227 -5.79 -1.40 -9.04
CA ALA A 227 -6.51 -2.62 -9.40
C ALA A 227 -7.98 -2.61 -8.97
N PHE A 228 -8.29 -2.08 -7.77
CA PHE A 228 -9.67 -1.94 -7.32
C PHE A 228 -10.50 -1.00 -8.20
N PHE A 229 -9.92 0.08 -8.71
CA PHE A 229 -10.62 1.02 -9.59
C PHE A 229 -10.97 0.43 -10.96
N THR A 230 -10.53 -0.78 -11.28
CA THR A 230 -11.00 -1.48 -12.49
C THR A 230 -12.43 -2.03 -12.34
N ILE A 231 -12.96 -2.16 -11.12
CA ILE A 231 -14.27 -2.77 -10.83
C ILE A 231 -15.32 -1.70 -10.53
N ASN A 232 -16.49 -1.78 -11.16
CA ASN A 232 -17.59 -0.84 -10.95
C ASN A 232 -18.43 -1.15 -9.72
N ILE A 233 -19.00 -0.10 -9.14
CA ILE A 233 -20.04 -0.19 -8.11
C ILE A 233 -21.39 -0.05 -8.79
N ALA A 234 -22.35 -0.92 -8.45
CA ALA A 234 -23.72 -0.77 -8.90
C ALA A 234 -24.29 0.60 -8.46
N PRO A 235 -24.98 1.36 -9.34
CA PRO A 235 -25.43 2.73 -9.06
C PRO A 235 -26.17 2.89 -7.72
N GLU A 236 -27.03 1.92 -7.36
CA GLU A 236 -27.79 1.92 -6.11
C GLU A 236 -26.90 1.78 -4.85
N SER A 237 -25.72 1.20 -4.99
CA SER A 237 -24.74 0.98 -3.91
C SER A 237 -23.76 2.14 -3.77
N GLN A 238 -23.56 2.94 -4.83
CA GLN A 238 -22.59 4.06 -4.84
C GLN A 238 -22.84 5.05 -3.71
N LYS A 239 -24.10 5.32 -3.37
CA LYS A 239 -24.44 6.26 -2.28
C LYS A 239 -23.74 5.95 -0.95
N CYS A 240 -23.46 4.69 -0.65
CA CYS A 240 -22.84 4.26 0.61
C CYS A 240 -21.37 4.69 0.75
N PHE A 241 -20.73 5.04 -0.37
CA PHE A 241 -19.32 5.41 -0.42
C PHE A 241 -19.10 6.93 -0.48
N ALA A 242 -20.13 7.72 -0.19
CA ALA A 242 -20.06 9.16 -0.27
C ALA A 242 -19.14 9.78 0.80
N PHE A 243 -18.45 10.85 0.41
CA PHE A 243 -17.60 11.67 1.28
C PHE A 243 -17.72 13.15 0.90
N THR A 244 -17.33 14.04 1.81
CA THR A 244 -17.39 15.49 1.60
C THR A 244 -15.98 16.07 1.59
N PHE A 245 -15.66 16.88 0.58
CA PHE A 245 -14.41 17.62 0.49
C PHE A 245 -14.68 19.04 0.00
N ASN A 246 -14.08 20.04 0.66
CA ASN A 246 -14.19 21.46 0.30
C ASN A 246 -15.64 21.95 0.03
N GLY A 247 -16.60 21.51 0.86
CA GLY A 247 -18.02 21.89 0.75
C GLY A 247 -18.81 21.18 -0.34
N LYS A 248 -18.18 20.28 -1.10
CA LYS A 248 -18.82 19.43 -2.11
C LYS A 248 -18.85 17.98 -1.66
N GLN A 249 -19.88 17.25 -2.09
CA GLN A 249 -20.02 15.83 -1.80
C GLN A 249 -19.74 15.01 -3.06
N TYR A 250 -18.95 13.96 -2.89
CA TYR A 250 -18.53 13.05 -3.95
C TYR A 250 -18.86 11.62 -3.54
N THR A 251 -18.94 10.72 -4.51
CA THR A 251 -18.97 9.30 -4.25
C THR A 251 -18.18 8.52 -5.28
N TYR A 252 -17.76 7.32 -4.89
CA TYR A 252 -17.10 6.36 -5.76
C TYR A 252 -18.08 5.70 -6.73
N ALA A 253 -17.73 5.70 -8.02
CA ALA A 253 -18.34 4.86 -9.05
C ALA A 253 -17.61 3.53 -9.22
N ARG A 254 -16.35 3.45 -8.75
CA ARG A 254 -15.47 2.28 -8.83
C ARG A 254 -14.98 1.86 -7.46
N MET A 255 -14.67 0.58 -7.27
CA MET A 255 -14.39 -0.02 -5.95
C MET A 255 -13.33 0.77 -5.16
N PRO A 256 -13.65 1.29 -3.97
CA PRO A 256 -12.68 2.04 -3.18
C PRO A 256 -11.73 1.13 -2.41
N GLN A 257 -10.55 1.67 -2.11
CA GLN A 257 -9.63 1.09 -1.13
C GLN A 257 -10.18 1.29 0.30
N GLY A 258 -10.06 0.27 1.14
CA GLY A 258 -10.46 0.32 2.56
C GLY A 258 -11.86 -0.19 2.87
N TRP A 259 -12.69 -0.49 1.86
CA TRP A 259 -13.91 -1.26 2.07
C TRP A 259 -13.56 -2.74 2.34
N LYS A 260 -14.19 -3.33 3.35
CA LYS A 260 -13.74 -4.63 3.92
C LYS A 260 -13.76 -5.80 2.94
N HIS A 261 -14.64 -5.76 1.95
CA HIS A 261 -14.78 -6.84 0.98
C HIS A 261 -13.99 -6.57 -0.31
N SER A 262 -13.39 -5.37 -0.49
CA SER A 262 -12.63 -5.04 -1.70
C SER A 262 -11.54 -6.08 -2.02
N PRO A 263 -10.69 -6.50 -1.06
CA PRO A 263 -9.64 -7.48 -1.33
C PRO A 263 -10.19 -8.83 -1.79
N GLY A 264 -11.24 -9.32 -1.12
CA GLY A 264 -11.85 -10.63 -1.43
C GLY A 264 -12.54 -10.64 -2.79
N TYR A 265 -13.31 -9.60 -3.13
CA TYR A 265 -13.92 -9.46 -4.45
C TYR A 265 -12.86 -9.40 -5.54
N PHE A 266 -11.88 -8.50 -5.40
CA PHE A 266 -10.83 -8.33 -6.39
C PHE A 266 -10.03 -9.63 -6.59
N ASN A 267 -9.64 -10.29 -5.49
CA ASN A 267 -8.90 -11.55 -5.55
C ASN A 267 -9.68 -12.61 -6.34
N ASN A 268 -10.97 -12.78 -6.07
CA ASN A 268 -11.82 -13.73 -6.79
C ASN A 268 -11.97 -13.40 -8.28
N PHE A 269 -12.11 -12.12 -8.63
CA PHE A 269 -12.21 -11.71 -10.03
C PHE A 269 -10.90 -11.98 -10.77
N LEU A 270 -9.77 -11.56 -10.20
CA LEU A 270 -8.47 -11.81 -10.80
C LEU A 270 -8.17 -13.31 -10.92
N THR A 271 -8.54 -14.13 -9.93
CA THR A 271 -8.38 -15.60 -10.02
C THR A 271 -9.17 -16.19 -11.20
N LYS A 272 -10.40 -15.70 -11.44
CA LYS A 272 -11.19 -16.11 -12.62
C LYS A 272 -10.52 -15.67 -13.92
N ASP A 273 -10.03 -14.45 -13.98
CA ASP A 273 -9.36 -13.95 -15.19
C ASP A 273 -8.02 -14.65 -15.46
N LEU A 274 -7.34 -15.15 -14.43
CA LEU A 274 -6.12 -15.95 -14.55
C LEU A 274 -6.37 -17.45 -14.83
N THR A 275 -7.62 -17.92 -14.80
CA THR A 275 -7.93 -19.36 -14.99
C THR A 275 -7.54 -19.87 -16.39
N ASP A 276 -7.67 -19.02 -17.41
CA ASP A 276 -7.31 -19.37 -18.79
C ASP A 276 -5.80 -19.20 -19.08
N LEU A 277 -5.03 -18.66 -18.13
CA LEU A 277 -3.59 -18.44 -18.31
C LEU A 277 -2.82 -19.75 -18.15
N THR A 278 -2.23 -20.23 -19.24
CA THR A 278 -1.36 -21.41 -19.22
C THR A 278 0.12 -21.01 -19.15
N LEU A 279 0.75 -21.30 -18.01
CA LEU A 279 2.20 -21.13 -17.80
C LEU A 279 2.96 -22.45 -17.95
N SER A 280 4.29 -22.35 -18.04
CA SER A 280 5.18 -23.53 -18.01
C SER A 280 5.00 -24.28 -16.70
N SER A 281 4.94 -25.63 -16.74
CA SER A 281 4.84 -26.47 -15.54
C SER A 281 6.04 -26.35 -14.60
N LYS A 282 7.13 -25.71 -15.04
CA LYS A 282 8.30 -25.39 -14.22
C LYS A 282 8.09 -24.16 -13.33
N CYS A 283 7.11 -23.32 -13.66
CA CYS A 283 6.84 -22.07 -12.97
C CYS A 283 5.61 -22.19 -12.07
N THR A 284 5.64 -21.48 -10.96
CA THR A 284 4.51 -21.34 -10.05
C THR A 284 4.07 -19.88 -10.04
N LEU A 285 2.77 -19.65 -10.23
CA LEU A 285 2.13 -18.35 -10.07
C LEU A 285 1.42 -18.33 -8.72
N ILE A 286 1.68 -17.30 -7.93
CA ILE A 286 1.02 -17.02 -6.67
C ILE A 286 0.34 -15.66 -6.81
N GLN A 287 -0.95 -15.63 -6.54
CA GLN A 287 -1.76 -14.42 -6.52
C GLN A 287 -2.09 -14.08 -5.07
N TYR A 288 -1.90 -12.83 -4.68
CA TYR A 288 -2.33 -12.28 -3.41
C TYR A 288 -2.95 -10.90 -3.64
N VAL A 289 -4.27 -10.86 -3.82
CA VAL A 289 -5.01 -9.63 -4.15
C VAL A 289 -4.44 -8.97 -5.40
N ASP A 290 -3.77 -7.83 -5.29
CA ASP A 290 -3.15 -7.03 -6.36
C ASP A 290 -1.67 -7.40 -6.62
N ASP A 291 -1.04 -8.16 -5.71
CA ASP A 291 0.32 -8.67 -5.88
C ASP A 291 0.30 -10.04 -6.59
N ILE A 292 1.10 -10.19 -7.65
CA ILE A 292 1.33 -11.45 -8.35
C ILE A 292 2.82 -11.80 -8.33
N LEU A 293 3.14 -12.99 -7.85
CA LEU A 293 4.49 -13.56 -7.84
C LEU A 293 4.57 -14.71 -8.84
N ILE A 294 5.54 -14.67 -9.74
CA ILE A 294 5.95 -15.82 -10.55
C ILE A 294 7.29 -16.32 -10.04
N ALA A 295 7.41 -17.61 -9.81
CA ALA A 295 8.63 -18.28 -9.37
C ALA A 295 9.02 -19.42 -10.31
N GLY A 296 10.32 -19.62 -10.53
CA GLY A 296 10.82 -20.65 -11.45
C GLY A 296 12.29 -21.00 -11.23
N PRO A 297 12.75 -22.13 -11.79
CA PRO A 297 14.11 -22.63 -11.58
C PRO A 297 15.17 -21.85 -12.35
N THR A 298 14.80 -21.24 -13.49
CA THR A 298 15.71 -20.44 -14.31
C THR A 298 15.12 -19.06 -14.58
N SER A 299 16.00 -18.09 -14.80
CA SER A 299 15.60 -16.73 -15.17
C SER A 299 14.80 -16.67 -16.46
N GLN A 300 15.17 -17.49 -17.45
CA GLN A 300 14.50 -17.57 -18.74
C GLN A 300 13.06 -18.09 -18.61
N ASP A 301 12.84 -19.15 -17.82
CA ASP A 301 11.50 -19.71 -17.59
C ASP A 301 10.59 -18.65 -16.94
N VAL A 302 11.11 -17.92 -15.93
CA VAL A 302 10.38 -16.85 -15.24
C VAL A 302 10.08 -15.68 -16.18
N LEU A 303 11.05 -15.21 -16.96
CA LEU A 303 10.83 -14.10 -17.91
C LEU A 303 9.80 -14.44 -18.98
N GLN A 304 9.83 -15.66 -19.53
CA GLN A 304 8.81 -16.11 -20.48
C GLN A 304 7.41 -16.18 -19.86
N ALA A 305 7.31 -16.67 -18.62
CA ALA A 305 6.05 -16.70 -17.88
C ALA A 305 5.55 -15.28 -17.56
N THR A 306 6.45 -14.37 -17.19
CA THR A 306 6.16 -12.95 -16.96
C THR A 306 5.60 -12.28 -18.21
N VAL A 307 6.23 -12.45 -19.38
CA VAL A 307 5.71 -11.87 -20.64
C VAL A 307 4.31 -12.41 -20.94
N LYS A 308 4.08 -13.72 -20.80
CA LYS A 308 2.76 -14.32 -21.01
C LYS A 308 1.71 -13.74 -20.06
N LEU A 309 2.04 -13.63 -18.77
CA LEU A 309 1.14 -13.07 -17.77
C LEU A 309 0.82 -11.60 -18.08
N LEU A 310 1.83 -10.78 -18.35
CA LEU A 310 1.63 -9.36 -18.68
C LEU A 310 0.76 -9.21 -19.94
N THR A 311 1.07 -9.92 -21.02
CA THR A 311 0.23 -9.90 -22.23
C THR A 311 -1.20 -10.35 -21.94
N HIS A 312 -1.39 -11.37 -21.10
CA HIS A 312 -2.72 -11.81 -20.71
C HIS A 312 -3.48 -10.75 -19.91
N LEU A 313 -2.84 -10.17 -18.90
CA LEU A 313 -3.40 -9.08 -18.08
C LEU A 313 -3.79 -7.87 -18.92
N SER A 314 -2.97 -7.51 -19.91
CA SER A 314 -3.27 -6.38 -20.80
C SER A 314 -4.54 -6.63 -21.62
N THR A 315 -4.78 -7.88 -22.09
CA THR A 315 -6.05 -8.21 -22.79
C THR A 315 -7.29 -8.16 -21.89
N LYS A 316 -7.09 -8.17 -20.56
CA LYS A 316 -8.15 -8.10 -19.56
C LYS A 316 -8.39 -6.67 -19.04
N GLY A 317 -7.58 -5.69 -19.49
CA GLY A 317 -7.68 -4.29 -19.08
C GLY A 317 -7.04 -4.01 -17.72
N TYR A 318 -6.07 -4.82 -17.30
CA TYR A 318 -5.27 -4.52 -16.11
C TYR A 318 -4.02 -3.73 -16.50
N GLU A 319 -3.67 -2.78 -15.63
CA GLU A 319 -2.43 -2.03 -15.70
C GLU A 319 -1.48 -2.46 -14.58
N VAL A 320 -0.19 -2.26 -14.81
CA VAL A 320 0.89 -2.65 -13.90
C VAL A 320 1.72 -1.43 -13.56
N ASN A 321 2.09 -1.31 -12.28
CA ASN A 321 3.04 -0.31 -11.85
C ASN A 321 4.39 -0.55 -12.54
N SER A 322 4.88 0.43 -13.29
CA SER A 322 6.20 0.30 -13.92
C SER A 322 7.26 0.08 -12.84
N LEU A 323 8.13 -0.91 -13.07
CA LEU A 323 9.27 -1.13 -12.19
C LEU A 323 10.12 0.16 -12.18
N PRO A 324 10.51 0.69 -11.01
CA PRO A 324 11.44 1.81 -10.98
C PRO A 324 12.73 1.40 -11.71
N GLY A 325 13.09 2.18 -12.72
CA GLY A 325 14.21 1.92 -13.65
C GLY A 325 15.58 1.75 -12.98
#